data_AF-A0A154PUQ7-F1
#
_entry.id   AF-A0A154PUQ7-F1
#
_cell.length_a   1.000
_cell.length_b   1.000
_cell.length_c   1.000
_cell.angle_alpha   90.00
_cell.angle_beta   90.00
_cell.angle_gamma   90.00
#
_symmetry.space_group_name_H-M   'P 1'
#
loop_
_entity.id
_entity.type
_entity.pdbx_description
1 polymer ?
#
loop_
_entity_poly.entity_id
_entity_poly.type
_entity_poly.pdbx_seq_one_letter_code
_entity_poly.pdbx_strand_id
1 'polypeptide(L)'
;MQLSGCTSKISEECMRKATAYNILPPVLAIKLTTKHSFNFRYGKIEIKAKFPEGDWLYPEMYLKPKYDTYGTGYSSGCIVLGLARGNGNLIDVTNRTIFDSRKLDFGFRIGTDTHVNDYMVSKIRESGPKWTQGFHIYTTTWNTNGFRFSVDGEEVGELDPETDGWLHNNNFNKLAPFDEEVYI
;
A
#
# COMPACT_ATOMS: atom_id res chain seq x y z
N MET A 1 -23.03 19.21 -6.44
CA MET A 1 -22.86 18.34 -7.62
C MET A 1 -24.11 18.48 -8.48
N GLN A 2 -23.97 19.07 -9.65
CA GLN A 2 -25.05 19.16 -10.64
C GLN A 2 -24.87 18.00 -11.62
N LEU A 3 -25.92 17.20 -11.84
CA LEU A 3 -25.90 16.05 -12.72
C LEU A 3 -25.98 16.51 -14.18
N SER A 4 -24.96 16.21 -14.97
CA SER A 4 -24.96 16.52 -16.41
C SER A 4 -26.03 15.68 -17.13
N GLY A 5 -26.80 16.32 -18.02
CA GLY A 5 -27.86 15.63 -18.78
C GLY A 5 -29.14 15.34 -18.00
N CYS A 6 -29.33 15.90 -16.81
CA CYS A 6 -30.56 15.76 -16.05
C CYS A 6 -31.74 16.42 -16.78
N THR A 7 -32.82 15.66 -17.01
CA THR A 7 -34.04 16.12 -17.69
C THR A 7 -35.19 16.45 -16.74
N SER A 8 -34.97 16.30 -15.43
CA SER A 8 -35.99 16.62 -14.44
C SER A 8 -36.22 18.13 -14.36
N LYS A 9 -37.47 18.51 -14.09
CA LYS A 9 -37.85 19.91 -13.81
C LYS A 9 -37.64 20.28 -12.33
N ILE A 10 -37.35 19.32 -11.47
CA ILE A 10 -37.11 19.52 -10.04
C ILE A 10 -35.59 19.72 -9.82
N SER A 11 -35.21 20.92 -9.38
CA SER A 11 -33.79 21.31 -9.22
C SER A 11 -33.01 20.38 -8.27
N GLU A 12 -33.66 19.93 -7.19
CA GLU A 12 -33.08 19.04 -6.18
C GLU A 12 -32.78 17.62 -6.71
N GLU A 13 -33.45 17.19 -7.78
CA GLU A 13 -33.14 15.93 -8.47
C GLU A 13 -31.92 16.06 -9.37
N CYS A 14 -31.70 17.25 -9.93
CA CYS A 14 -30.56 17.54 -10.80
C CYS A 14 -29.34 18.09 -10.04
N MET A 15 -29.49 18.43 -8.76
CA MET A 15 -28.44 19.03 -7.95
C MET A 15 -28.46 18.45 -6.54
N ARG A 16 -27.34 17.80 -6.14
CA ARG A 16 -27.12 17.39 -4.76
C ARG A 16 -25.93 18.10 -4.14
N LYS A 17 -26.13 18.63 -2.93
CA LYS A 17 -25.08 19.23 -2.11
C LYS A 17 -24.95 18.40 -0.84
N ALA A 18 -23.73 17.98 -0.51
CA ALA A 18 -23.48 17.26 0.73
C ALA A 18 -23.79 18.20 1.91
N THR A 19 -24.71 17.80 2.80
CA THR A 19 -25.04 18.56 4.03
C THR A 19 -25.42 17.61 5.15
N ALA A 20 -24.61 17.55 6.22
CA ALA A 20 -24.86 16.74 7.42
C ALA A 20 -25.35 15.29 7.11
N TYR A 21 -26.66 15.06 7.17
CA TYR A 21 -27.31 13.77 6.89
C TYR A 21 -27.47 13.44 5.40
N ASN A 22 -27.34 14.42 4.50
CA ASN A 22 -27.34 14.24 3.05
C ASN A 22 -25.93 13.89 2.56
N ILE A 23 -25.56 12.62 2.74
CA ILE A 23 -24.30 12.07 2.26
C ILE A 23 -24.45 11.76 0.76
N LEU A 24 -23.58 12.34 -0.08
CA LEU A 24 -23.51 11.99 -1.51
C LEU A 24 -23.11 10.51 -1.64
N PRO A 25 -23.51 9.80 -2.72
CA PRO A 25 -23.10 8.41 -2.92
C PRO A 25 -21.58 8.27 -2.72
N PRO A 26 -21.14 7.45 -1.75
CA PRO A 26 -19.73 7.35 -1.42
C PRO A 26 -19.00 6.54 -2.49
N VAL A 27 -17.68 6.72 -2.55
CA VAL A 27 -16.81 5.78 -3.27
C VAL A 27 -16.74 4.49 -2.44
N LEU A 28 -17.21 3.39 -3.01
CA LEU A 28 -17.15 2.08 -2.37
C LEU A 28 -15.80 1.41 -2.67
N ALA A 29 -15.13 0.92 -1.63
CA ALA A 29 -13.88 0.18 -1.73
C ALA A 29 -14.01 -1.18 -1.04
N ILE A 30 -13.18 -2.14 -1.47
CA ILE A 30 -13.15 -3.50 -0.92
C ILE A 30 -11.81 -3.70 -0.22
N LYS A 31 -11.86 -4.28 0.97
CA LYS A 31 -10.69 -4.81 1.68
C LYS A 31 -10.87 -6.30 1.90
N LEU A 32 -9.93 -7.09 1.37
CA LEU A 32 -9.84 -8.53 1.62
C LEU A 32 -8.78 -8.76 2.69
N THR A 33 -9.01 -9.71 3.59
CA THR A 33 -8.02 -10.05 4.62
C THR A 33 -8.11 -11.51 5.05
N THR A 34 -6.96 -12.08 5.44
CA THR A 34 -6.82 -13.43 5.98
C THR A 34 -6.69 -13.48 7.49
N LYS A 35 -6.91 -12.37 8.21
CA LYS A 35 -6.71 -12.26 9.68
C LYS A 35 -7.24 -13.45 10.50
N HIS A 36 -8.37 -14.01 10.10
CA HIS A 36 -9.04 -15.12 10.81
C HIS A 36 -8.88 -16.50 10.15
N SER A 37 -8.20 -16.59 9.01
CA SER A 37 -8.08 -17.82 8.22
C SER A 37 -6.63 -18.27 8.00
N PHE A 38 -5.69 -17.33 7.89
CA PHE A 38 -4.30 -17.64 7.59
C PHE A 38 -3.37 -16.55 8.11
N ASN A 39 -2.30 -16.98 8.78
CA ASN A 39 -1.19 -16.16 9.24
C ASN A 39 0.08 -17.00 9.16
N PHE A 40 1.21 -16.32 9.02
CA PHE A 40 2.52 -16.95 8.85
C PHE A 40 3.61 -15.99 9.31
N ARG A 41 4.82 -16.54 9.48
CA ARG A 41 6.02 -15.76 9.77
C ARG A 41 7.13 -16.23 8.84
N TYR A 42 7.75 -15.27 8.16
CA TYR A 42 8.78 -15.50 7.14
C TYR A 42 8.30 -16.35 5.96
N GLY A 43 9.08 -16.31 4.88
CA GLY A 43 8.86 -17.09 3.67
C GLY A 43 8.83 -16.24 2.42
N LYS A 44 8.31 -16.84 1.35
CA LYS A 44 8.15 -16.21 0.04
C LYS A 44 6.66 -16.02 -0.23
N ILE A 45 6.26 -14.78 -0.45
CA ILE A 45 4.90 -14.40 -0.84
C ILE A 45 4.93 -14.09 -2.32
N GLU A 46 4.09 -14.75 -3.11
CA GLU A 46 3.89 -14.47 -4.54
C GLU A 46 2.42 -14.18 -4.80
N ILE A 47 2.12 -12.96 -5.26
CA ILE A 47 0.75 -12.54 -5.57
C ILE A 47 0.68 -12.16 -7.06
N LYS A 48 -0.19 -12.82 -7.80
CA LYS A 48 -0.54 -12.41 -9.17
C LYS A 48 -1.76 -11.50 -9.14
N ALA A 49 -1.56 -10.21 -9.37
CA ALA A 49 -2.62 -9.21 -9.30
C ALA A 49 -2.47 -8.15 -10.39
N LYS A 50 -3.54 -7.37 -10.61
CA LYS A 50 -3.54 -6.18 -11.45
C LYS A 50 -4.08 -5.03 -10.60
N PHE A 51 -3.31 -3.96 -10.46
CA PHE A 51 -3.79 -2.77 -9.75
C PHE A 51 -4.87 -2.03 -10.58
N PRO A 52 -5.92 -1.51 -9.94
CA PRO A 52 -6.94 -0.72 -10.63
C PRO A 52 -6.38 0.60 -11.16
N GLU A 53 -6.88 1.03 -12.32
CA GLU A 53 -6.62 2.35 -12.89
C GLU A 53 -7.80 3.27 -12.57
N GLY A 54 -7.51 4.52 -12.23
CA GLY A 54 -8.50 5.52 -11.87
C GLY A 54 -7.89 6.65 -11.06
N ASP A 55 -8.35 7.86 -11.31
CA ASP A 55 -7.90 9.00 -10.53
C ASP A 55 -8.34 8.84 -9.08
N TRP A 56 -7.46 9.26 -8.16
CA TRP A 56 -7.63 9.22 -6.70
C TRP A 56 -7.62 7.81 -6.09
N LEU A 57 -7.30 6.78 -6.88
CA LEU A 57 -7.12 5.43 -6.37
C LEU A 57 -5.69 5.22 -5.85
N TYR A 58 -5.60 4.73 -4.62
CA TYR A 58 -4.34 4.40 -3.94
C TYR A 58 -4.38 2.94 -3.41
N PRO A 59 -4.39 1.95 -4.30
CA PRO A 59 -4.46 0.54 -3.91
C PRO A 59 -3.10 0.05 -3.39
N GLU A 60 -3.15 -0.81 -2.37
CA GLU A 60 -1.98 -1.45 -1.80
C GLU A 60 -2.29 -2.89 -1.38
N MET A 61 -1.28 -3.75 -1.48
CA MET A 61 -1.24 -5.07 -0.87
C MET A 61 -0.25 -5.00 0.28
N TYR A 62 -0.64 -5.45 1.46
CA TYR A 62 0.21 -5.37 2.64
C TYR A 62 -0.01 -6.54 3.58
N LEU A 63 0.93 -6.71 4.51
CA LEU A 63 0.81 -7.61 5.64
C LEU A 63 0.70 -6.79 6.93
N LYS A 64 -0.16 -7.25 7.83
CA LYS A 64 -0.27 -6.72 9.19
C LYS A 64 0.04 -7.78 10.23
N PRO A 65 0.57 -7.37 11.39
CA PRO A 65 0.78 -8.27 12.51
C PRO A 65 -0.56 -8.79 13.02
N LYS A 66 -0.61 -10.07 13.37
CA LYS A 66 -1.78 -10.73 13.95
C LYS A 66 -2.14 -10.14 15.31
N TYR A 67 -1.11 -9.76 16.07
CA TYR A 67 -1.20 -9.15 17.39
C TYR A 67 -0.37 -7.86 17.44
N ASP A 68 -0.85 -6.85 18.16
CA ASP A 68 -0.18 -5.56 18.30
C ASP A 68 0.93 -5.60 19.38
N THR A 69 1.88 -6.55 19.25
CA THR A 69 2.93 -6.83 20.25
C THR A 69 3.80 -5.63 20.57
N TYR A 70 4.09 -4.79 19.57
CA TYR A 70 4.95 -3.61 19.69
C TYR A 70 4.14 -2.29 19.79
N GLY A 71 2.82 -2.39 19.95
CA GLY A 71 1.90 -1.26 20.06
C GLY A 71 0.94 -1.14 18.87
N THR A 72 0.04 -0.17 18.97
CA THR A 72 -1.05 0.04 18.00
C THR A 72 -0.56 0.59 16.66
N GLY A 73 -1.38 0.41 15.63
CA GLY A 73 -1.17 1.05 14.34
C GLY A 73 0.06 0.53 13.60
N TYR A 74 1.00 1.43 13.31
CA TYR A 74 2.27 1.11 12.65
C TYR A 74 3.38 0.75 13.63
N SER A 75 3.13 0.78 14.94
CA SER A 75 4.16 0.45 15.94
C SER A 75 4.54 -1.03 15.85
N SER A 76 3.57 -1.89 15.52
CA SER A 76 3.78 -3.30 15.19
C SER A 76 4.06 -3.57 13.71
N GLY A 77 4.30 -2.52 12.93
CA GLY A 77 4.72 -2.60 11.53
C GLY A 77 3.60 -2.91 10.52
N CYS A 78 3.89 -2.59 9.27
CA CYS A 78 3.06 -2.93 8.11
C CYS A 78 3.98 -3.19 6.91
N ILE A 79 3.99 -4.40 6.36
CA ILE A 79 4.84 -4.75 5.22
C ILE A 79 4.07 -4.47 3.94
N VAL A 80 4.57 -3.60 3.08
CA VAL A 80 3.95 -3.25 1.78
C VAL A 80 4.48 -4.21 0.71
N LEU A 81 3.62 -5.12 0.26
CA LEU A 81 3.90 -6.14 -0.76
C LEU A 81 3.77 -5.60 -2.19
N GLY A 82 3.26 -4.39 -2.34
CA GLY A 82 3.10 -3.72 -3.62
C GLY A 82 2.11 -2.57 -3.51
N LEU A 83 2.48 -1.44 -4.09
CA LEU A 83 1.65 -0.23 -4.13
C LEU A 83 1.90 0.49 -5.45
N ALA A 84 0.85 0.64 -6.25
CA ALA A 84 0.87 1.43 -7.47
C ALA A 84 -0.38 2.33 -7.50
N ARG A 85 -0.20 3.62 -7.76
CA ARG A 85 -1.33 4.55 -7.82
C ARG A 85 -2.16 4.24 -9.06
N GLY A 86 -3.47 4.46 -8.98
CA GLY A 86 -4.34 4.30 -10.15
C GLY A 86 -4.27 5.47 -11.13
N ASN A 87 -3.70 6.61 -10.71
CA ASN A 87 -3.71 7.84 -11.48
C ASN A 87 -2.96 7.73 -12.82
N GLY A 88 -3.49 8.44 -13.81
CA GLY A 88 -2.95 8.42 -15.16
C GLY A 88 -1.70 9.29 -15.36
N ASN A 89 -1.66 10.46 -14.73
CA ASN A 89 -0.58 11.44 -14.86
C ASN A 89 -0.52 12.28 -13.57
N LEU A 90 0.17 11.75 -12.58
CA LEU A 90 0.37 12.32 -11.25
C LEU A 90 1.86 12.51 -11.04
N ILE A 91 2.22 13.71 -10.56
CA ILE A 91 3.59 14.09 -10.30
C ILE A 91 3.75 14.44 -8.82
N ASP A 92 4.91 14.14 -8.27
CA ASP A 92 5.32 14.67 -6.98
C ASP A 92 5.66 16.15 -7.17
N VAL A 93 4.91 17.03 -6.48
CA VAL A 93 5.04 18.48 -6.64
C VAL A 93 6.36 19.03 -6.09
N THR A 94 7.01 18.30 -5.19
CA THR A 94 8.23 18.74 -4.50
C THR A 94 9.44 18.63 -5.41
N ASN A 95 9.56 17.50 -6.11
CA ASN A 95 10.73 17.17 -6.95
C ASN A 95 10.38 17.06 -8.45
N ARG A 96 9.10 17.20 -8.83
CA ARG A 96 8.58 17.06 -10.20
C ARG A 96 8.87 15.70 -10.84
N THR A 97 8.86 14.64 -10.04
CA THR A 97 9.09 13.27 -10.51
C THR A 97 7.79 12.49 -10.73
N ILE A 98 7.91 11.34 -11.41
CA ILE A 98 6.81 10.41 -11.67
C ILE A 98 6.26 9.88 -10.35
N PHE A 99 4.95 10.09 -10.12
CA PHE A 99 4.25 9.62 -8.93
C PHE A 99 2.92 8.92 -9.25
N ASP A 100 2.74 8.53 -10.51
CA ASP A 100 1.53 7.89 -11.00
C ASP A 100 1.66 6.35 -11.07
N SER A 101 0.75 5.73 -11.81
CA SER A 101 0.71 4.28 -12.09
C SER A 101 1.98 3.69 -12.72
N ARG A 102 2.98 4.49 -13.08
CA ARG A 102 4.32 4.05 -13.50
C ARG A 102 5.26 3.77 -12.33
N LYS A 103 4.96 4.26 -11.13
CA LYS A 103 5.75 4.01 -9.92
C LYS A 103 5.12 2.87 -9.12
N LEU A 104 5.92 1.84 -8.87
CA LEU A 104 5.58 0.69 -8.03
C LEU A 104 6.48 0.70 -6.80
N ASP A 105 5.87 0.71 -5.62
CA ASP A 105 6.58 0.70 -4.33
C ASP A 105 6.40 -0.62 -3.59
N PHE A 106 7.44 -1.01 -2.87
CA PHE A 106 7.47 -2.10 -1.89
C PHE A 106 8.23 -1.62 -0.66
N GLY A 107 8.03 -2.29 0.48
CA GLY A 107 8.81 -1.99 1.66
C GLY A 107 8.01 -2.22 2.94
N PHE A 108 8.17 -1.33 3.91
CA PHE A 108 7.37 -1.39 5.13
C PHE A 108 7.23 -0.03 5.81
N ARG A 109 6.24 0.06 6.69
CA ARG A 109 5.95 1.23 7.52
C ARG A 109 6.07 0.88 8.99
N ILE A 110 6.80 1.69 9.73
CA ILE A 110 6.92 1.57 11.19
C ILE A 110 6.82 2.95 11.82
N GLY A 111 6.28 3.02 13.03
CA GLY A 111 6.23 4.27 13.78
C GLY A 111 5.01 4.37 14.68
N THR A 112 4.91 5.50 15.37
CA THR A 112 3.81 5.79 16.30
C THR A 112 2.63 6.43 15.58
N ASP A 113 1.49 6.56 16.26
CA ASP A 113 0.30 7.22 15.72
C ASP A 113 0.54 8.67 15.25
N THR A 114 1.60 9.33 15.76
CA THR A 114 1.95 10.71 15.38
C THR A 114 3.04 10.81 14.31
N HIS A 115 3.88 9.78 14.17
CA HIS A 115 5.04 9.79 13.28
C HIS A 115 5.25 8.39 12.71
N VAL A 116 5.01 8.24 11.42
CA VAL A 116 5.19 7.00 10.66
C VAL A 116 6.30 7.20 9.66
N ASN A 117 7.28 6.30 9.67
CA ASN A 117 8.37 6.26 8.72
C ASN A 117 8.07 5.21 7.64
N ASP A 118 8.23 5.61 6.38
CA ASP A 118 8.16 4.75 5.22
C ASP A 118 9.58 4.32 4.81
N TYR A 119 9.84 3.01 4.80
CA TYR A 119 11.07 2.43 4.27
C TYR A 119 10.72 1.71 2.98
N MET A 120 10.90 2.39 1.85
CA MET A 120 10.40 1.94 0.55
C MET A 120 11.52 1.79 -0.47
N VAL A 121 11.42 0.74 -1.28
CA VAL A 121 12.12 0.58 -2.56
C VAL A 121 11.12 0.70 -3.69
N SER A 122 11.54 1.31 -4.80
CA SER A 122 10.63 1.67 -5.89
C SER A 122 11.18 1.25 -7.24
N LYS A 123 10.27 0.82 -8.13
CA LYS A 123 10.56 0.65 -9.56
C LYS A 123 9.69 1.59 -10.38
N ILE A 124 10.33 2.43 -11.18
CA ILE A 124 9.67 3.40 -12.04
C ILE A 124 9.80 2.96 -13.49
N ARG A 125 8.69 2.95 -14.22
CA ARG A 125 8.67 2.77 -15.67
C ARG A 125 8.61 4.13 -16.36
N GLU A 126 9.77 4.64 -16.79
CA GLU A 126 9.85 5.90 -17.55
C GLU A 126 9.10 5.82 -18.90
N SER A 127 9.08 4.62 -19.50
CA SER A 127 8.39 4.33 -20.75
C SER A 127 7.70 2.96 -20.71
N GLY A 128 6.80 2.73 -21.66
CA GLY A 128 6.05 1.48 -21.76
C GLY A 128 4.76 1.46 -20.94
N PRO A 129 4.13 0.28 -20.78
CA PRO A 129 2.86 0.17 -20.10
C PRO A 129 2.99 0.38 -18.59
N LYS A 130 1.99 1.04 -18.02
CA LYS A 130 1.86 1.27 -16.57
C LYS A 130 1.67 -0.04 -15.81
N TRP A 131 1.98 -0.04 -14.52
CA TRP A 131 1.76 -1.22 -13.65
C TRP A 131 0.28 -1.58 -13.48
N THR A 132 -0.63 -0.66 -13.79
CA THR A 132 -2.09 -0.86 -13.75
C THR A 132 -2.66 -1.47 -15.03
N GLN A 133 -1.86 -1.66 -16.09
CA GLN A 133 -2.37 -2.11 -17.39
C GLN A 133 -2.43 -3.64 -17.54
N GLY A 134 -1.73 -4.41 -16.69
CA GLY A 134 -1.65 -5.86 -16.77
C GLY A 134 -1.61 -6.57 -15.43
N PHE A 135 -1.67 -7.89 -15.46
CA PHE A 135 -1.36 -8.71 -14.28
C PHE A 135 0.15 -8.85 -14.14
N HIS A 136 0.63 -8.69 -12.92
CA HIS A 136 2.03 -8.82 -12.55
C HIS A 136 2.16 -9.81 -11.39
N ILE A 137 3.32 -10.45 -11.29
CA ILE A 137 3.66 -11.33 -10.16
C ILE A 137 4.53 -10.53 -9.18
N TYR A 138 3.93 -10.11 -8.08
CA TYR A 138 4.59 -9.40 -7.00
C TYR A 138 5.16 -10.41 -6.01
N THR A 139 6.47 -10.37 -5.80
CA THR A 139 7.17 -11.35 -4.96
C THR A 139 7.90 -10.64 -3.83
N THR A 140 7.61 -11.04 -2.60
CA THR A 140 8.35 -10.61 -1.40
C THR A 140 8.94 -11.84 -0.73
N THR A 141 10.26 -11.86 -0.57
CA THR A 141 10.93 -12.84 0.29
C THR A 141 11.32 -12.16 1.58
N TRP A 142 10.88 -12.72 2.70
CA TRP A 142 11.10 -12.18 4.04
C TRP A 142 11.66 -13.28 4.93
N ASN A 143 12.80 -13.03 5.57
CA ASN A 143 13.44 -13.97 6.47
C ASN A 143 14.25 -13.20 7.53
N THR A 144 15.13 -13.91 8.24
CA THR A 144 15.93 -13.34 9.33
C THR A 144 17.01 -12.35 8.88
N ASN A 145 17.27 -12.23 7.58
CA ASN A 145 18.23 -11.27 7.04
C ASN A 145 17.59 -9.96 6.62
N GLY A 146 16.28 -9.95 6.33
CA GLY A 146 15.59 -8.77 5.82
C GLY A 146 14.51 -9.12 4.80
N PHE A 147 14.26 -8.17 3.91
CA PHE A 147 13.28 -8.26 2.84
C PHE A 147 13.95 -8.14 1.47
N ARG A 148 13.50 -8.94 0.52
CA ARG A 148 13.81 -8.77 -0.90
C ARG A 148 12.53 -8.73 -1.72
N PHE A 149 12.43 -7.75 -2.61
CA PHE A 149 11.25 -7.47 -3.41
C PHE A 149 11.54 -7.63 -4.90
N SER A 150 10.62 -8.24 -5.62
CA SER A 150 10.69 -8.39 -7.07
C SER A 150 9.31 -8.33 -7.72
N VAL A 151 9.28 -7.98 -9.00
CA VAL A 151 8.08 -7.97 -9.84
C VAL A 151 8.39 -8.65 -11.17
N ASP A 152 7.54 -9.60 -11.57
CA ASP A 152 7.72 -10.39 -12.79
C ASP A 152 9.09 -11.08 -12.89
N GLY A 153 9.65 -11.47 -11.74
CA GLY A 153 10.98 -12.10 -11.63
C GLY A 153 12.17 -11.13 -11.63
N GLU A 154 11.94 -9.84 -11.83
CA GLU A 154 12.99 -8.81 -11.77
C GLU A 154 13.06 -8.18 -10.37
N GLU A 155 14.26 -8.13 -9.80
CA GLU A 155 14.51 -7.49 -8.51
C GLU A 155 14.19 -5.99 -8.55
N VAL A 156 13.56 -5.51 -7.47
CA VAL A 156 13.25 -4.10 -7.24
C VAL A 156 14.17 -3.51 -6.18
N GLY A 157 14.45 -4.27 -5.13
CA GLY A 157 15.38 -3.90 -4.08
C GLY A 157 15.27 -4.79 -2.85
N GLU A 158 16.13 -4.50 -1.88
CA GLU A 158 16.20 -5.19 -0.59
C GLU A 158 16.23 -4.18 0.57
N LEU A 159 15.76 -4.62 1.73
CA LEU A 159 15.77 -3.86 2.97
C LEU A 159 16.26 -4.78 4.09
N ASP A 160 17.46 -4.49 4.59
CA ASP A 160 18.11 -5.23 5.67
C ASP A 160 18.22 -4.39 6.95
N PRO A 161 18.03 -4.99 8.14
CA PRO A 161 18.08 -4.24 9.38
C PRO A 161 19.52 -3.80 9.69
N GLU A 162 19.65 -2.54 10.10
CA GLU A 162 20.88 -1.96 10.65
C GLU A 162 21.31 -2.66 11.94
N THR A 163 22.51 -2.37 12.45
CA THR A 163 23.08 -3.06 13.62
C THR A 163 22.20 -3.03 14.87
N ASP A 164 21.45 -1.95 15.07
CA ASP A 164 20.49 -1.70 16.16
C ASP A 164 19.03 -2.03 15.80
N GLY A 165 18.81 -2.66 14.65
CA GLY A 165 17.51 -3.10 14.15
C GLY A 165 16.65 -1.96 13.59
N TRP A 166 15.42 -2.28 13.19
CA TRP A 166 14.50 -1.31 12.57
C TRP A 166 13.93 -0.29 13.56
N LEU A 167 13.83 -0.65 14.84
CA LEU A 167 13.28 0.20 15.89
C LEU A 167 14.35 1.02 16.63
N HIS A 168 15.62 0.90 16.26
CA HIS A 168 16.76 1.57 16.91
C HIS A 168 16.74 1.44 18.45
N ASN A 169 16.38 0.26 18.94
CA ASN A 169 16.22 -0.02 20.36
C ASN A 169 16.77 -1.41 20.68
N ASN A 170 17.92 -1.42 21.36
CA ASN A 170 18.68 -2.62 21.66
C ASN A 170 17.97 -3.63 22.59
N ASN A 171 16.84 -3.26 23.21
CA ASN A 171 16.03 -4.18 23.98
C ASN A 171 15.14 -5.08 23.12
N PHE A 172 14.92 -4.72 21.86
CA PHE A 172 14.14 -5.51 20.93
C PHE A 172 15.03 -6.36 20.05
N ASN A 173 14.43 -7.42 19.50
CA ASN A 173 15.05 -8.18 18.43
C ASN A 173 15.40 -7.25 17.27
N LYS A 174 16.55 -7.47 16.63
CA LYS A 174 17.01 -6.72 15.45
C LYS A 174 15.95 -6.66 14.34
N LEU A 175 15.14 -7.72 14.22
CA LEU A 175 14.09 -7.83 13.21
C LEU A 175 12.75 -7.24 13.64
N ALA A 176 12.59 -6.85 14.90
CA ALA A 176 11.35 -6.23 15.38
C ALA A 176 11.02 -4.99 14.54
N PRO A 177 9.72 -4.76 14.21
CA PRO A 177 8.56 -5.53 14.63
C PRO A 177 8.24 -6.73 13.70
N PHE A 178 9.09 -7.03 12.73
CA PHE A 178 8.91 -8.08 11.71
C PHE A 178 9.52 -9.42 12.14
N ASP A 179 9.25 -9.82 13.37
CA ASP A 179 9.59 -11.12 13.95
C ASP A 179 8.37 -11.88 14.50
N GLU A 180 7.17 -11.33 14.26
CA GLU A 180 5.88 -11.86 14.67
C GLU A 180 5.09 -12.46 13.49
N GLU A 181 4.01 -13.18 13.80
CA GLU A 181 3.07 -13.68 12.79
C GLU A 181 2.28 -12.54 12.15
N VAL A 182 2.19 -12.58 10.81
CA VAL A 182 1.45 -11.61 10.00
C VAL A 182 0.37 -12.28 9.18
N TYR A 183 -0.62 -11.49 8.76
CA TYR A 183 -1.67 -11.86 7.83
C TYR A 183 -1.74 -10.86 6.67
N ILE A 184 -2.37 -11.26 5.57
CA ILE A 184 -2.65 -10.41 4.41
C ILE A 184 -3.94 -9.62 4.65
#